data_AF-A0A822HH29-F1
#
_entry.id   AF-A0A822HH29-F1
#
_cell.length_a   1.000
_cell.length_b   1.000
_cell.length_c   1.000
_cell.angle_alpha   90.00
_cell.angle_beta   90.00
_cell.angle_gamma   90.00
#
_symmetry.space_group_name_H-M   'P 1'
#
loop_
_entity.id
_entity.type
_entity.pdbx_description
1 polymer ?
#
loop_
_entity_poly.entity_id
_entity_poly.type
_entity_poly.pdbx_seq_one_letter_code
_entity_poly.pdbx_strand_id
1 'polypeptide(L)' 'TSSTNSLYLAAAQLRLETMYDEINCWLHPDIHYVPFERHLHGTLICTRCATQNMDYQQFINIYDQYRILAEFFS' A
#
# COMPACT_ATOMS: atom_id res chain seq x y z
N THR A 1 14.04 -16.20 12.57
CA THR A 1 12.62 -16.61 12.49
C THR A 1 11.92 -15.72 11.48
N SER A 2 12.02 -16.06 10.20
CA SER A 2 11.56 -15.24 9.08
C SER A 2 10.05 -15.37 8.91
N SER A 3 9.26 -14.53 9.58
CA SER A 3 7.84 -14.37 9.26
C SER A 3 7.74 -13.84 7.84
N THR A 4 7.26 -14.67 6.91
CA THR A 4 6.97 -14.30 5.53
C THR A 4 5.82 -13.30 5.50
N ASN A 5 6.13 -12.01 5.70
CA ASN A 5 5.18 -10.93 5.51
C ASN A 5 5.10 -10.63 4.02
N SER A 6 3.97 -10.97 3.41
CA SER A 6 3.69 -10.64 2.02
C SER A 6 3.61 -9.12 1.84
N LEU A 7 4.25 -8.64 0.78
CA LEU A 7 4.33 -7.23 0.41
C LEU A 7 3.47 -6.98 -0.83
N TYR A 8 2.61 -5.97 -0.77
CA TYR A 8 1.66 -5.64 -1.84
C TYR A 8 1.80 -4.17 -2.23
N LEU A 9 1.71 -3.87 -3.53
CA LEU A 9 1.62 -2.50 -4.04
C LEU A 9 0.15 -2.16 -4.32
N ALA A 10 -0.34 -1.05 -3.77
CA ALA A 10 -1.69 -0.58 -4.06
C ALA A 10 -1.69 0.31 -5.32
N ALA A 11 -2.30 -0.18 -6.40
CA ALA A 11 -2.61 0.60 -7.59
C ALA A 11 -4.12 0.83 -7.68
N ALA A 12 -4.55 2.09 -7.81
CA ALA A 12 -5.96 2.43 -7.98
C ALA A 12 -6.33 2.40 -9.47
N GLN A 13 -7.36 1.64 -9.82
CA GLN A 13 -7.84 1.50 -11.20
C GLN A 13 -9.37 1.62 -11.26
N LEU A 14 -9.88 2.35 -12.26
CA LEU A 14 -11.32 2.51 -12.50
C LEU A 14 -11.91 1.48 -13.49
N ARG A 15 -11.06 0.82 -14.29
CA ARG A 15 -11.44 -0.15 -15.33
C ARG A 15 -10.85 -1.52 -15.00
N LEU A 16 -11.64 -2.35 -14.33
CA LEU A 16 -11.19 -3.70 -13.96
C LEU A 16 -11.14 -4.63 -15.17
N GLU A 17 -11.82 -4.30 -16.27
CA GLU A 17 -11.82 -5.09 -17.48
C GLU A 17 -10.44 -5.14 -18.18
N THR A 18 -9.61 -4.10 -18.00
CA THR A 18 -8.27 -4.01 -18.62
C THR A 18 -7.16 -4.53 -17.72
N MET A 19 -7.46 -5.02 -16.51
CA MET A 19 -6.41 -5.50 -15.60
C MET A 19 -5.64 -6.70 -16.15
N TYR A 20 -6.28 -7.56 -16.92
CA TYR A 20 -5.62 -8.76 -17.48
C TYR A 20 -4.54 -8.43 -18.50
N ASP A 21 -4.59 -7.22 -19.10
CA ASP A 21 -3.63 -6.77 -20.10
C ASP A 21 -2.47 -5.95 -19.49
N GLU A 22 -2.41 -5.83 -18.15
CA GLU A 22 -1.33 -5.14 -17.45
C GLU A 22 -0.04 -5.97 -17.43
N ILE A 23 1.05 -5.38 -17.92
CA ILE A 23 2.38 -5.99 -17.97
C ILE A 23 3.38 -5.35 -17.00
N ASN A 24 3.06 -4.17 -16.46
CA ASN A 24 3.91 -3.41 -15.56
C ASN A 24 3.10 -2.54 -14.58
N CYS A 25 3.78 -2.03 -13.56
CA CYS A 25 3.24 -1.04 -12.64
C CYS A 25 4.08 0.23 -12.74
N TRP A 26 3.44 1.38 -12.95
CA TRP A 26 4.11 2.66 -13.00
C TRP A 26 4.19 3.28 -11.61
N LEU A 27 5.39 3.66 -11.22
CA LEU A 27 5.68 4.39 -9.99
C LEU A 27 6.34 5.70 -10.38
N HIS A 28 5.93 6.79 -9.75
CA HIS A 28 6.61 8.06 -9.93
C HIS A 28 7.85 8.08 -9.03
N PRO A 29 9.06 8.35 -9.56
CA PRO A 29 10.30 8.24 -8.79
C PRO A 29 10.33 9.18 -7.58
N ASP A 30 9.82 10.41 -7.75
CA ASP A 30 9.86 11.44 -6.70
C ASP A 30 8.69 11.37 -5.70
N ILE A 31 7.76 10.42 -5.83
CA ILE A 31 6.64 10.31 -4.86
C ILE A 31 7.08 9.49 -3.66
N HIS A 32 6.78 10.00 -2.47
CA HIS A 32 7.02 9.28 -1.22
C HIS A 32 6.00 8.15 -1.03
N TYR A 33 6.50 6.92 -1.11
CA TYR A 33 5.71 5.74 -0.82
C TYR A 33 6.04 5.22 0.59
N VAL A 34 4.98 4.77 1.26
CA VAL A 34 4.98 4.35 2.65
C VAL A 34 4.42 2.92 2.73
N PRO A 35 5.22 1.93 3.15
CA PRO A 35 4.73 0.64 3.58
C PRO A 35 4.04 0.79 4.95
N PHE A 36 2.81 0.31 5.03
CA PHE A 36 2.08 0.20 6.28
C PHE A 36 1.51 -1.21 6.46
N GLU A 37 1.47 -1.67 7.70
CA GLU A 37 0.95 -2.99 8.04
C GLU A 37 -0.58 -2.94 8.15
N ARG A 38 -1.26 -3.83 7.44
CA ARG A 38 -2.71 -3.99 7.54
C ARG A 38 -3.07 -5.11 8.50
N HIS A 39 -4.29 -5.08 9.04
CA HIS A 39 -4.79 -6.15 9.91
C HIS A 39 -4.78 -7.51 9.20
N LEU A 40 -5.06 -7.53 7.90
CA LEU A 40 -5.25 -8.75 7.12
C LEU A 40 -4.39 -8.68 5.86
N HIS A 41 -3.66 -9.77 5.58
CA HIS A 41 -2.85 -9.94 4.36
C HIS A 41 -1.62 -9.01 4.24
N GLY A 42 -0.83 -8.86 5.30
CA GLY A 42 0.54 -8.35 5.20
C GLY A 42 0.68 -6.84 5.01
N THR A 43 1.82 -6.42 4.46
CA THR A 43 2.22 -5.01 4.31
C THR A 43 1.78 -4.46 2.96
N LEU A 44 1.17 -3.28 2.95
CA LEU A 44 0.75 -2.57 1.75
C LEU A 44 1.62 -1.32 1.55
N ILE A 45 2.11 -1.11 0.34
CA ILE A 45 2.82 0.12 -0.06
C ILE A 45 1.84 1.03 -0.79
N CYS A 46 1.67 2.25 -0.28
CA CYS A 46 0.92 3.31 -0.96
C CYS A 46 1.44 4.70 -0.56
N THR A 47 0.85 5.76 -1.09
CA THR A 47 1.20 7.14 -0.70
C THR A 47 0.60 7.51 0.64
N ARG A 48 1.18 8.50 1.33
CA ARG A 48 0.69 8.97 2.64
C ARG A 48 -0.80 9.33 2.65
N CYS A 49 -1.28 10.01 1.61
CA CYS A 49 -2.69 10.38 1.47
C CYS A 49 -3.58 9.14 1.32
N ALA A 50 -3.12 8.13 0.58
CA ALA A 50 -3.85 6.88 0.42
C ALA A 50 -3.90 6.09 1.74
N THR A 51 -2.80 6.05 2.50
CA THR A 51 -2.76 5.42 3.82
C THR A 51 -3.77 6.05 4.77
N GLN A 52 -3.84 7.38 4.82
CA GLN A 52 -4.80 8.10 5.68
C GLN A 52 -6.25 7.82 5.26
N ASN A 53 -6.54 7.86 3.96
CA ASN A 53 -7.87 7.52 3.44
C ASN A 53 -8.27 6.07 3.77
N MET A 54 -7.31 5.14 3.74
CA MET A 54 -7.53 3.74 4.10
C MET A 54 -7.70 3.54 5.62
N ASP A 55 -7.02 4.34 6.45
CA ASP A 55 -7.20 4.34 7.91
C ASP A 55 -8.63 4.74 8.30
N TYR A 56 -9.16 5.79 7.67
CA TYR A 56 -10.57 6.16 7.85
C TYR A 56 -11.56 5.06 7.41
N GLN A 57 -11.16 4.22 6.46
CA GLN A 57 -11.93 3.05 6.00
C GLN A 57 -11.70 1.79 6.85
N GLN A 58 -11.02 1.90 8.00
CA GLN A 58 -10.76 0.78 8.93
C GLN A 58 -9.88 -0.34 8.34
N PHE A 59 -8.98 -0.02 7.41
CA PHE A 59 -8.00 -1.01 6.90
C PHE A 59 -6.89 -1.36 7.92
N ILE A 60 -6.83 -0.65 9.04
CA ILE A 60 -5.83 -0.78 10.11
C ILE A 60 -6.52 -1.21 11.40
N ASN A 61 -5.86 -2.07 12.18
CA ASN A 61 -6.42 -2.69 13.39
C ASN A 61 -6.66 -1.67 14.53
N ILE A 62 -5.88 -0.59 14.55
CA ILE A 62 -5.91 0.43 15.58
C ILE A 62 -6.02 1.78 14.87
N TYR A 63 -7.15 2.46 15.07
CA TYR A 63 -7.35 3.83 14.61
C TYR A 63 -6.20 4.73 15.05
N ASP A 64 -5.68 5.54 14.13
CA ASP A 64 -4.61 6.50 14.40
C ASP A 64 -3.25 5.87 14.76
N GLN A 65 -3.05 4.57 14.45
CA GLN A 65 -1.76 3.90 14.56
C GLN A 65 -1.39 3.18 13.26
N TYR A 66 -1.30 3.90 12.14
CA TYR A 66 -0.59 3.38 10.96
C TYR A 66 0.92 3.45 11.20
N ARG A 67 1.51 2.29 11.51
CA ARG A 67 2.96 2.19 11.67
C ARG A 67 3.63 2.28 10.31
N ILE A 68 4.22 3.43 10.03
CA ILE A 68 5.13 3.62 8.90
C ILE A 68 6.39 2.78 9.15
N LEU A 69 6.64 1.79 8.30
CA LEU A 69 7.79 0.89 8.48
C LEU A 69 9.07 1.46 7.86
N ALA A 70 8.95 2.28 6.82
CA ALA A 70 10.05 2.97 6.14
C ALA A 70 9.47 4.10 5.26
N GLU A 71 10.28 5.04 4.80
CA GLU A 71 9.93 5.92 3.68
C GLU A 71 10.90 5.62 2.56
N PHE A 72 10.38 5.34 1.36
CA PHE A 72 11.20 5.03 0.20
C PHE A 72 11.19 6.19 -0.79
N PHE A 73 12.39 6.48 -1.31
CA PHE A 73 12.64 7.28 -2.50
C PHE A 73 12.94 6.29 -3.63
N SER A 74 12.34 6.46 -4.80
CA SER A 74 12.67 5.65 -5.98
C SER A 74 13.74 6.32 -6.82
#